data_AF-A0AAI9UFR0-F1
#
_entry.id   AF-A0AAI9UFR0-F1
#
_cell.length_a   1.000
_cell.length_b   1.000
_cell.length_c   1.000
_cell.angle_alpha   90.00
_cell.angle_beta   90.00
_cell.angle_gamma   90.00
#
_symmetry.space_group_name_H-M   'P 1'
#
loop_
_entity.id
_entity.type
_entity.pdbx_description
1 polymer ?
#
loop_
_entity_poly.entity_id
_entity_poly.type
_entity_poly.pdbx_seq_one_letter_code
_entity_poly.pdbx_strand_id
1 'polypeptide(L)'
;MSDIDQTRNDGQSPKSAASRGTSPHNANNVITQITPALDAEESVASSSTSVTSSVLQYRTENGRTYHGYKDGKYLMPNDDRENERLDIQHNMFILTFDNQLGRAPVNAKDTSIKVGRVLDVGTGTGIWALDFADEHPESEVLGDDLSPIQSACVPPNVTFEIDDIEEPWTFSQPFNYIHSRLMTSSIDDGTLADDAALNRFSKLWGEAAVIVGHAFQDNTTLKDLMADAGHLNPGGYLEIQEIDAEPRSDDDTLKDDSSLMKSLRLLKEAAEFFQRPFKDIKSLADIMAEVGFEDIHLERYKWPSNSWPKDRNYKNLGMWTYENLAMNWEAFLMAPLTRALSWTKEEVMVLAMEARRDLGDKSIHAYFTVWAIHGRKPLKAKLTEEATTG
;
A
#
# COMPACT_ATOMS: atom_id res chain seq x y z
N MET A 1 0.07 2.08 36.60
CA MET A 1 -1.05 1.11 36.68
C MET A 1 -1.40 0.82 35.23
N SER A 2 -0.67 -0.10 34.61
CA SER A 2 -0.89 -1.58 34.56
C SER A 2 -1.66 -1.88 33.26
N ASP A 3 -1.20 -2.65 32.27
CA ASP A 3 -0.18 -3.70 32.21
C ASP A 3 0.39 -3.79 30.77
N ILE A 4 1.70 -4.04 30.65
CA ILE A 4 2.34 -4.54 29.41
C ILE A 4 3.01 -5.85 29.81
N ASP A 5 2.49 -6.95 29.28
CA ASP A 5 3.04 -8.28 29.48
C ASP A 5 4.27 -8.45 28.57
N GLN A 6 5.45 -8.56 29.19
CA GLN A 6 6.73 -8.81 28.51
C GLN A 6 7.15 -10.25 28.78
N THR A 7 7.02 -11.11 27.77
CA THR A 7 7.73 -12.39 27.75
C THR A 7 9.06 -12.21 27.01
N ARG A 8 10.14 -12.11 27.79
CA ARG A 8 11.53 -12.14 27.30
C ARG A 8 11.95 -13.57 27.02
N ASN A 9 12.68 -13.78 25.92
CA ASN A 9 13.57 -14.93 25.77
C ASN A 9 14.94 -14.42 25.30
N ASP A 10 15.94 -14.52 26.18
CA ASP A 10 17.34 -14.15 25.90
C ASP A 10 18.00 -15.26 25.08
N GLY A 11 18.53 -14.94 23.90
CA GLY A 11 19.24 -15.93 23.09
C GLY A 11 19.93 -15.38 21.84
N GLN A 12 21.23 -15.10 21.99
CA GLN A 12 22.28 -15.09 20.96
C GLN A 12 22.24 -14.04 19.83
N SER A 13 23.33 -13.27 19.76
CA SER A 13 23.67 -12.30 18.72
C SER A 13 23.80 -12.95 17.33
N PRO A 14 23.18 -12.42 16.27
CA PRO A 14 23.50 -12.82 14.91
C PRO A 14 24.72 -12.06 14.37
N LYS A 15 25.53 -12.80 13.61
CA LYS A 15 26.75 -12.39 12.92
C LYS A 15 26.44 -11.37 11.81
N SER A 16 27.42 -10.50 11.55
CA SER A 16 27.44 -9.43 10.55
C SER A 16 26.94 -9.85 9.17
N ALA A 17 25.93 -9.15 8.64
CA ALA A 17 25.61 -9.15 7.22
C ALA A 17 26.64 -8.28 6.47
N ALA A 18 27.35 -8.88 5.53
CA ALA A 18 28.30 -8.21 4.66
C ALA A 18 27.55 -7.40 3.59
N SER A 19 27.93 -6.13 3.43
CA SER A 19 27.49 -5.25 2.35
C SER A 19 27.82 -5.87 0.98
N ARG A 20 26.80 -6.16 0.16
CA ARG A 20 27.01 -6.39 -1.27
C ARG A 20 26.94 -5.04 -1.98
N GLY A 21 28.06 -4.67 -2.59
CA GLY A 21 28.22 -3.42 -3.33
C GLY A 21 27.38 -3.40 -4.60
N THR A 22 26.83 -2.23 -4.89
CA THR A 22 26.19 -1.88 -6.15
C THR A 22 27.25 -1.73 -7.24
N SER A 23 27.02 -2.38 -8.38
CA SER A 23 27.78 -2.15 -9.62
C SER A 23 26.78 -1.74 -10.70
N PRO A 24 27.13 -0.82 -11.62
CA PRO A 24 26.15 -0.10 -12.43
C PRO A 24 25.66 -0.97 -13.60
N HIS A 25 24.35 -1.22 -13.67
CA HIS A 25 23.75 -1.92 -14.80
C HIS A 25 23.49 -0.95 -15.95
N ASN A 26 24.43 -0.94 -16.89
CA ASN A 26 24.16 -0.63 -18.28
C ASN A 26 24.00 -1.99 -18.99
N ALA A 27 22.76 -2.38 -19.35
CA ALA A 27 22.52 -3.58 -20.14
C ALA A 27 21.32 -3.41 -21.07
N ASN A 28 21.65 -3.37 -22.36
CA ASN A 28 20.77 -3.35 -23.51
C ASN A 28 19.61 -4.36 -23.44
N ASN A 29 18.43 -3.90 -23.87
CA ASN A 29 17.27 -4.70 -24.22
C ASN A 29 17.63 -5.88 -25.13
N VAL A 30 17.45 -7.11 -24.64
CA VAL A 30 17.35 -8.31 -25.48
C VAL A 30 16.16 -9.13 -24.99
N ILE A 31 15.16 -9.22 -25.85
CA ILE A 31 13.92 -10.00 -25.72
C ILE A 31 14.27 -11.49 -25.85
N THR A 32 13.69 -12.35 -25.01
CA THR A 32 13.76 -13.81 -25.21
C THR A 32 12.39 -14.35 -25.60
N GLN A 33 12.31 -14.92 -26.80
CA GLN A 33 11.21 -15.78 -27.25
C GLN A 33 11.26 -17.11 -26.49
N ILE A 34 10.10 -17.66 -26.13
CA ILE A 34 9.97 -19.05 -25.64
C ILE A 34 9.42 -19.91 -26.78
N THR A 35 10.10 -21.03 -27.07
CA THR A 35 9.79 -22.05 -28.10
C THR A 35 8.61 -22.95 -27.72
N PRO A 36 7.90 -23.55 -28.71
CA PRO A 36 6.66 -24.29 -28.46
C PRO A 36 6.94 -25.74 -28.03
N ALA A 37 6.25 -26.21 -26.99
CA ALA A 37 6.06 -27.63 -26.75
C ALA A 37 4.77 -28.09 -27.45
N LEU A 38 4.88 -29.17 -28.22
CA LEU A 38 3.81 -29.83 -28.97
C LEU A 38 2.89 -30.65 -28.05
N ASP A 39 1.63 -30.71 -28.50
CA ASP A 39 0.55 -31.66 -28.17
C ASP A 39 -0.28 -31.44 -26.89
N ALA A 40 -1.29 -30.58 -27.08
CA ALA A 40 -2.73 -30.79 -26.85
C ALA A 40 -3.24 -31.39 -25.53
N GLU A 41 -3.78 -30.51 -24.68
CA GLU A 41 -5.14 -30.62 -24.12
C GLU A 41 -5.72 -29.18 -24.06
N GLU A 42 -7.02 -29.04 -24.37
CA GLU A 42 -7.73 -27.74 -24.53
C GLU A 42 -7.52 -26.81 -23.32
N SER A 43 -6.67 -25.80 -23.47
CA SER A 43 -6.52 -24.74 -22.47
C SER A 43 -7.68 -23.76 -22.58
N VAL A 44 -8.41 -23.57 -21.49
CA VAL A 44 -9.31 -22.43 -21.30
C VAL A 44 -8.53 -21.17 -21.61
N ALA A 45 -9.00 -20.38 -22.58
CA ALA A 45 -8.28 -19.22 -23.09
C ALA A 45 -7.95 -18.24 -21.96
N SER A 46 -6.65 -18.03 -21.71
CA SER A 46 -6.19 -16.93 -20.86
C SER A 46 -6.55 -15.60 -21.52
N SER A 47 -7.32 -14.76 -20.83
CA SER A 47 -7.65 -13.40 -21.29
C SER A 47 -6.53 -12.38 -21.06
N SER A 48 -5.36 -12.81 -20.59
CA SER A 48 -4.20 -11.94 -20.43
C SER A 48 -3.68 -11.49 -21.81
N THR A 49 -3.66 -10.18 -22.05
CA THR A 49 -3.03 -9.62 -23.26
C THR A 49 -1.59 -9.19 -22.95
N SER A 50 -0.72 -9.27 -23.94
CA SER A 50 0.67 -8.80 -23.78
C SER A 50 0.71 -7.28 -23.60
N VAL A 51 1.62 -6.80 -22.75
CA VAL A 51 1.81 -5.37 -22.47
C VAL A 51 2.07 -4.62 -23.77
N THR A 52 1.18 -3.66 -24.09
CA THR A 52 1.38 -2.80 -25.27
C THR A 52 2.46 -1.76 -24.98
N SER A 53 3.24 -1.38 -26.00
CA SER A 53 4.32 -0.40 -25.84
C SER A 53 3.86 0.98 -25.35
N SER A 54 2.56 1.30 -25.49
CA SER A 54 1.94 2.52 -24.96
C SER A 54 1.80 2.53 -23.44
N VAL A 55 1.65 1.36 -22.79
CA VAL A 55 1.55 1.26 -21.32
C VAL A 55 2.89 1.59 -20.65
N LEU A 56 3.99 1.37 -21.36
CA LEU A 56 5.36 1.70 -20.93
C LEU A 56 5.74 3.18 -21.17
N GLN A 57 4.87 3.98 -21.79
CA GLN A 57 5.14 5.41 -22.01
C GLN A 57 4.75 6.20 -20.77
N TYR A 58 5.70 6.38 -19.86
CA TYR A 58 5.49 7.14 -18.63
C TYR A 58 5.30 8.64 -18.91
N ARG A 59 4.38 9.24 -18.16
CA ARG A 59 4.20 10.69 -18.12
C ARG A 59 5.37 11.30 -17.37
N THR A 60 5.98 12.34 -17.91
CA THR A 60 7.03 13.11 -17.23
C THR A 60 6.50 14.46 -16.82
N GLU A 61 6.54 14.78 -15.53
CA GLU A 61 6.09 16.06 -14.98
C GLU A 61 7.00 16.47 -13.82
N ASN A 62 7.37 17.74 -13.75
CA ASN A 62 8.21 18.29 -12.66
C ASN A 62 9.56 17.59 -12.42
N GLY A 63 10.03 16.77 -13.36
CA GLY A 63 11.28 16.00 -13.25
C GLY A 63 11.12 14.62 -12.61
N ARG A 64 9.88 14.14 -12.46
CA ARG A 64 9.52 12.78 -12.03
C ARG A 64 8.76 12.06 -13.14
N THR A 65 8.72 10.74 -13.13
CA THR A 65 7.86 9.94 -14.02
C THR A 65 6.64 9.39 -13.29
N TYR A 66 5.52 9.25 -13.99
CA TYR A 66 4.25 8.72 -13.49
C TYR A 66 3.71 7.68 -14.47
N HIS A 67 2.88 6.76 -13.99
CA HIS A 67 2.31 5.67 -14.79
C HIS A 67 1.45 6.22 -15.95
N GLY A 68 1.49 5.54 -17.10
CA GLY A 68 0.76 5.95 -18.30
C GLY A 68 -0.62 5.28 -18.45
N TYR A 69 -0.84 4.16 -17.76
CA TYR A 69 -2.10 3.42 -17.79
C TYR A 69 -3.14 4.11 -16.89
N LYS A 70 -4.28 4.54 -17.44
CA LYS A 70 -5.27 5.39 -16.73
C LYS A 70 -4.61 6.60 -16.05
N ASP A 71 -3.90 7.41 -16.86
CA ASP A 71 -3.14 8.61 -16.43
C ASP A 71 -3.95 9.49 -15.46
N GLY A 72 -3.29 9.95 -14.40
CA GLY A 72 -3.85 10.83 -13.38
C GLY A 72 -4.52 10.13 -12.19
N LYS A 73 -4.79 8.81 -12.26
CA LYS A 73 -5.40 8.07 -11.14
C LYS A 73 -4.50 8.00 -9.89
N TYR A 74 -3.25 7.56 -10.06
CA TYR A 74 -2.27 7.47 -8.98
C TYR A 74 -1.33 8.69 -8.99
N LEU A 75 -1.05 9.23 -7.80
CA LEU A 75 -0.36 10.52 -7.63
C LEU A 75 1.12 10.36 -7.28
N MET A 76 1.59 9.16 -6.97
CA MET A 76 3.01 8.93 -6.68
C MET A 76 3.81 8.70 -7.97
N PRO A 77 5.09 9.12 -8.00
CA PRO A 77 5.99 8.80 -9.09
C PRO A 77 6.24 7.28 -9.25
N ASN A 78 6.80 6.88 -10.37
CA ASN A 78 7.22 5.49 -10.63
C ASN A 78 8.69 5.37 -11.10
N ASP A 79 9.48 6.41 -10.84
CA ASP A 79 10.91 6.44 -11.14
C ASP A 79 11.75 5.72 -10.07
N ASP A 80 13.03 5.46 -10.38
CA ASP A 80 13.96 4.72 -9.53
C ASP A 80 14.04 5.26 -8.09
N ARG A 81 13.86 6.57 -7.90
CA ARG A 81 13.91 7.18 -6.56
C ARG A 81 12.72 6.75 -5.71
N GLU A 82 11.53 6.68 -6.31
CA GLU A 82 10.35 6.19 -5.60
C GLU A 82 10.43 4.68 -5.38
N ASN A 83 10.99 3.93 -6.33
CA ASN A 83 11.21 2.50 -6.16
C ASN A 83 12.16 2.21 -4.99
N GLU A 84 13.29 2.93 -4.88
CA GLU A 84 14.20 2.84 -3.72
C GLU A 84 13.48 3.19 -2.40
N ARG A 85 12.57 4.18 -2.42
CA ARG A 85 11.75 4.52 -1.25
C ARG A 85 10.82 3.37 -0.87
N LEU A 86 10.15 2.74 -1.82
CA LEU A 86 9.27 1.58 -1.58
C LEU A 86 10.06 0.40 -1.01
N ASP A 87 11.27 0.14 -1.48
CA ASP A 87 12.13 -0.93 -0.96
C ASP A 87 12.60 -0.65 0.48
N ILE A 88 12.93 0.61 0.82
CA ILE A 88 13.20 1.01 2.21
C ILE A 88 11.95 0.79 3.08
N GLN A 89 10.78 1.16 2.57
CA GLN A 89 9.51 1.02 3.28
C GLN A 89 9.19 -0.46 3.55
N HIS A 90 9.42 -1.35 2.58
CA HIS A 90 9.30 -2.78 2.77
C HIS A 90 10.19 -3.26 3.93
N ASN A 91 11.47 -2.89 3.95
CA ASN A 91 12.38 -3.24 5.03
C ASN A 91 11.92 -2.72 6.40
N MET A 92 11.29 -1.54 6.46
CA MET A 92 10.73 -1.01 7.69
C MET A 92 9.56 -1.86 8.23
N PHE A 93 8.70 -2.39 7.36
CA PHE A 93 7.67 -3.35 7.75
C PHE A 93 8.28 -4.64 8.29
N ILE A 94 9.29 -5.21 7.61
CA ILE A 94 10.02 -6.40 8.09
C ILE A 94 10.61 -6.17 9.48
N LEU A 95 11.26 -5.02 9.72
CA LEU A 95 11.80 -4.66 11.03
C LEU A 95 10.71 -4.50 12.09
N THR A 96 9.55 -3.99 11.71
CA THR A 96 8.39 -3.82 12.59
C THR A 96 7.77 -5.15 12.98
N PHE A 97 7.82 -6.13 12.08
CA PHE A 97 7.20 -7.43 12.25
C PHE A 97 8.17 -8.54 12.70
N ASP A 98 9.29 -8.16 13.31
CA ASP A 98 10.29 -9.09 13.87
C ASP A 98 10.85 -10.05 12.81
N ASN A 99 11.12 -9.50 11.62
CA ASN A 99 11.52 -10.20 10.40
C ASN A 99 10.48 -11.23 9.94
N GLN A 100 9.24 -10.79 9.81
CA GLN A 100 8.15 -11.53 9.17
C GLN A 100 7.48 -10.63 8.13
N LEU A 101 6.91 -11.23 7.09
CA LEU A 101 6.25 -10.50 5.99
C LEU A 101 4.88 -9.93 6.37
N GLY A 102 4.27 -10.46 7.42
CA GLY A 102 2.99 -10.03 7.96
C GLY A 102 2.66 -10.65 9.31
N ARG A 103 1.44 -10.42 9.78
CA ARG A 103 0.92 -10.87 11.08
C ARG A 103 -0.16 -11.94 10.99
N ALA A 104 -0.72 -12.20 9.81
CA ALA A 104 -1.62 -13.32 9.62
C ALA A 104 -0.90 -14.66 9.90
N PRO A 105 -1.61 -15.71 10.35
CA PRO A 105 -1.02 -17.01 10.71
C PRO A 105 -0.22 -17.69 9.58
N VAL A 106 -0.46 -17.30 8.32
CA VAL A 106 0.30 -17.78 7.17
C VAL A 106 1.75 -17.27 7.18
N ASN A 107 2.04 -16.14 7.84
CA ASN A 107 3.36 -15.53 7.93
C ASN A 107 4.13 -15.95 9.20
N ALA A 108 3.55 -16.80 10.05
CA ALA A 108 4.20 -17.25 11.28
C ALA A 108 5.38 -18.19 10.97
N LYS A 109 6.53 -17.98 11.63
CA LYS A 109 7.78 -18.73 11.36
C LYS A 109 7.66 -20.25 11.48
N ASP A 110 6.76 -20.73 12.33
CA ASP A 110 6.50 -22.15 12.58
C ASP A 110 5.18 -22.63 11.96
N THR A 111 4.63 -21.87 11.01
CA THR A 111 3.38 -22.22 10.35
C THR A 111 3.50 -23.54 9.59
N SER A 112 2.49 -24.39 9.73
CA SER A 112 2.32 -25.57 8.88
C SER A 112 1.30 -25.34 7.76
N ILE A 113 0.80 -24.10 7.61
CA ILE A 113 -0.22 -23.77 6.63
C ILE A 113 0.45 -23.75 5.25
N LYS A 114 -0.04 -24.61 4.35
CA LYS A 114 0.32 -24.54 2.93
C LYS A 114 -0.61 -23.56 2.26
N VAL A 115 -0.06 -22.42 1.86
CA VAL A 115 -0.86 -21.26 1.46
C VAL A 115 -1.52 -21.51 0.10
N GLY A 116 -0.81 -22.05 -0.89
CA GLY A 116 -1.39 -22.28 -2.22
C GLY A 116 -1.42 -20.97 -3.03
N ARG A 117 -2.59 -20.47 -3.44
CA ARG A 117 -2.66 -19.26 -4.29
C ARG A 117 -2.67 -17.98 -3.45
N VAL A 118 -1.82 -17.03 -3.82
CA VAL A 118 -1.65 -15.75 -3.11
C VAL A 118 -1.80 -14.57 -4.08
N LEU A 119 -2.47 -13.52 -3.61
CA LEU A 119 -2.56 -12.24 -4.30
C LEU A 119 -1.88 -11.15 -3.47
N ASP A 120 -0.95 -10.40 -4.07
CA ASP A 120 -0.37 -9.19 -3.52
C ASP A 120 -0.95 -7.98 -4.27
N VAL A 121 -1.92 -7.32 -3.64
CA VAL A 121 -2.71 -6.24 -4.23
C VAL A 121 -1.95 -4.93 -4.15
N GLY A 122 -1.67 -4.30 -5.29
CA GLY A 122 -0.82 -3.11 -5.37
C GLY A 122 0.62 -3.43 -4.97
N THR A 123 1.20 -4.42 -5.65
CA THR A 123 2.51 -5.02 -5.31
C THR A 123 3.68 -4.03 -5.39
N GLY A 124 3.52 -2.88 -6.05
CA GLY A 124 4.54 -1.86 -6.16
C GLY A 124 5.77 -2.40 -6.89
N THR A 125 6.93 -2.41 -6.24
CA THR A 125 8.17 -2.98 -6.82
C THR A 125 8.12 -4.51 -6.96
N GLY A 126 7.15 -5.17 -6.33
CA GLY A 126 7.03 -6.63 -6.30
C GLY A 126 7.86 -7.30 -5.19
N ILE A 127 8.61 -6.51 -4.40
CA ILE A 127 9.56 -7.05 -3.40
C ILE A 127 8.87 -7.92 -2.34
N TRP A 128 7.65 -7.58 -1.92
CA TRP A 128 6.91 -8.41 -0.98
C TRP A 128 6.52 -9.76 -1.59
N ALA A 129 5.98 -9.75 -2.82
CA ALA A 129 5.60 -10.97 -3.53
C ALA A 129 6.80 -11.90 -3.77
N LEU A 130 7.98 -11.34 -4.08
CA LEU A 130 9.22 -12.08 -4.23
C LEU A 130 9.67 -12.74 -2.91
N ASP A 131 9.73 -11.98 -1.82
CA ASP A 131 10.12 -12.50 -0.51
C ASP A 131 9.12 -13.56 -0.02
N PHE A 132 7.81 -13.35 -0.25
CA PHE A 132 6.78 -14.33 0.11
C PHE A 132 6.93 -15.62 -0.69
N ALA A 133 7.20 -15.54 -1.99
CA ALA A 133 7.41 -16.72 -2.83
C ALA A 133 8.65 -17.51 -2.43
N ASP A 134 9.69 -16.84 -1.94
CA ASP A 134 10.90 -17.46 -1.40
C ASP A 134 10.63 -18.17 -0.05
N GLU A 135 9.84 -17.58 0.84
CA GLU A 135 9.44 -18.20 2.12
C GLU A 135 8.42 -19.35 1.92
N HIS A 136 7.59 -19.26 0.87
CA HIS A 136 6.54 -20.22 0.53
C HIS A 136 6.69 -20.77 -0.89
N PRO A 137 7.68 -21.64 -1.15
CA PRO A 137 7.93 -22.19 -2.49
C PRO A 137 6.80 -23.10 -3.00
N GLU A 138 5.88 -23.54 -2.14
CA GLU A 138 4.65 -24.23 -2.57
C GLU A 138 3.57 -23.30 -3.14
N SER A 139 3.71 -21.99 -2.94
CA SER A 139 2.67 -21.03 -3.25
C SER A 139 2.83 -20.48 -4.66
N GLU A 140 1.71 -20.19 -5.31
CA GLU A 140 1.65 -19.40 -6.54
C GLU A 140 1.29 -17.97 -6.13
N VAL A 141 2.22 -17.04 -6.35
CA VAL A 141 2.06 -15.64 -5.97
C VAL A 141 1.78 -14.82 -7.22
N LEU A 142 0.62 -14.15 -7.23
CA LEU A 142 0.25 -13.15 -8.21
C LEU A 142 0.39 -11.78 -7.56
N GLY A 143 1.18 -10.87 -8.15
CA GLY A 143 1.19 -9.46 -7.77
C GLY A 143 0.53 -8.62 -8.84
N ASP A 144 -0.40 -7.74 -8.47
CA ASP A 144 -1.02 -6.78 -9.39
C ASP A 144 -0.53 -5.35 -9.12
N ASP A 145 -0.39 -4.54 -10.16
CA ASP A 145 -0.14 -3.10 -10.02
C ASP A 145 -0.56 -2.34 -11.28
N LEU A 146 -0.92 -1.06 -11.13
CA LEU A 146 -1.18 -0.18 -12.28
C LEU A 146 0.08 0.14 -13.09
N SER A 147 1.24 0.14 -12.43
CA SER A 147 2.52 0.55 -13.01
C SER A 147 3.44 -0.66 -13.22
N PRO A 148 3.95 -0.87 -14.45
CA PRO A 148 4.87 -1.98 -14.74
C PRO A 148 6.32 -1.66 -14.33
N ILE A 149 6.58 -1.63 -13.02
CA ILE A 149 7.91 -1.33 -12.44
C ILE A 149 8.61 -2.56 -11.86
N GLN A 150 8.01 -3.74 -11.97
CA GLN A 150 8.49 -4.97 -11.36
C GLN A 150 9.65 -5.58 -12.15
N SER A 151 10.44 -6.43 -11.49
CA SER A 151 11.54 -7.16 -12.14
C SER A 151 11.02 -8.09 -13.24
N ALA A 152 11.71 -8.10 -14.39
CA ALA A 152 11.43 -9.07 -15.45
C ALA A 152 11.96 -10.48 -15.14
N CYS A 153 12.88 -10.61 -14.18
CA CYS A 153 13.43 -11.88 -13.72
C CYS A 153 12.79 -12.22 -12.38
N VAL A 154 11.89 -13.19 -12.39
CA VAL A 154 11.11 -13.61 -11.22
C VAL A 154 11.22 -15.13 -11.01
N PRO A 155 11.03 -15.63 -9.78
CA PRO A 155 10.89 -17.05 -9.50
C PRO A 155 9.77 -17.70 -10.34
N PRO A 156 9.82 -19.02 -10.60
CA PRO A 156 8.82 -19.70 -11.42
C PRO A 156 7.41 -19.70 -10.82
N ASN A 157 7.28 -19.37 -9.53
CA ASN A 157 6.03 -19.32 -8.80
C ASN A 157 5.53 -17.88 -8.54
N VAL A 158 6.11 -16.88 -9.21
CA VAL A 158 5.68 -15.48 -9.16
C VAL A 158 5.23 -15.04 -10.54
N THR A 159 4.05 -14.42 -10.62
CA THR A 159 3.55 -13.74 -11.81
C THR A 159 3.19 -12.30 -11.44
N PHE A 160 3.49 -11.35 -12.32
CA PHE A 160 3.04 -9.96 -12.18
C PHE A 160 2.09 -9.59 -13.31
N GLU A 161 0.99 -8.92 -12.95
CA GLU A 161 -0.02 -8.45 -13.88
C GLU A 161 -0.22 -6.94 -13.76
N ILE A 162 -0.40 -6.27 -14.91
CA ILE A 162 -0.79 -4.86 -14.93
C ILE A 162 -2.31 -4.83 -14.87
N ASP A 163 -2.86 -4.46 -13.72
CA ASP A 163 -4.30 -4.43 -13.52
C ASP A 163 -4.74 -3.22 -12.68
N ASP A 164 -6.01 -2.84 -12.84
CA ASP A 164 -6.66 -1.84 -12.00
C ASP A 164 -7.60 -2.54 -11.04
N ILE A 165 -7.20 -2.59 -9.77
CA ILE A 165 -7.91 -3.31 -8.72
C ILE A 165 -9.29 -2.71 -8.40
N GLU A 166 -9.61 -1.52 -8.93
CA GLU A 166 -10.94 -0.90 -8.88
C GLU A 166 -11.91 -1.45 -9.95
N GLU A 167 -11.42 -2.23 -10.91
CA GLU A 167 -12.24 -2.91 -11.91
C GLU A 167 -12.72 -4.28 -11.38
N PRO A 168 -13.80 -4.85 -11.94
CA PRO A 168 -14.28 -6.17 -11.52
C PRO A 168 -13.21 -7.25 -11.65
N TRP A 169 -12.94 -7.97 -10.57
CA TRP A 169 -11.93 -9.03 -10.54
C TRP A 169 -12.33 -10.20 -11.44
N THR A 170 -11.46 -10.57 -12.38
CA THR A 170 -11.73 -11.60 -13.40
C THR A 170 -11.05 -12.94 -13.13
N PHE A 171 -10.53 -13.14 -11.91
CA PHE A 171 -9.79 -14.34 -11.56
C PHE A 171 -10.65 -15.60 -11.64
N SER A 172 -10.16 -16.60 -12.38
CA SER A 172 -10.86 -17.88 -12.60
C SER A 172 -10.85 -18.81 -11.38
N GLN A 173 -9.93 -18.58 -10.44
CA GLN A 173 -9.76 -19.35 -9.22
C GLN A 173 -9.63 -18.42 -8.02
N PRO A 174 -10.15 -18.81 -6.85
CA PRO A 174 -9.93 -18.08 -5.62
C PRO A 174 -8.49 -18.24 -5.10
N PHE A 175 -8.08 -17.32 -4.24
CA PHE A 175 -6.85 -17.29 -3.48
C PHE A 175 -7.07 -17.86 -2.08
N ASN A 176 -5.99 -18.20 -1.40
CA ASN A 176 -5.98 -18.62 -0.01
C ASN A 176 -5.43 -17.53 0.92
N TYR A 177 -4.70 -16.59 0.36
CA TYR A 177 -4.20 -15.42 1.06
C TYR A 177 -4.20 -14.23 0.11
N ILE A 178 -4.78 -13.12 0.56
CA ILE A 178 -4.71 -11.82 -0.11
C ILE A 178 -3.97 -10.89 0.84
N HIS A 179 -2.90 -10.30 0.35
CA HIS A 179 -2.12 -9.29 1.04
C HIS A 179 -2.33 -7.94 0.34
N SER A 180 -2.44 -6.88 1.13
CA SER A 180 -2.41 -5.51 0.63
C SER A 180 -1.65 -4.62 1.60
N ARG A 181 -0.85 -3.71 1.05
CA ARG A 181 -0.03 -2.79 1.84
C ARG A 181 -0.10 -1.38 1.27
N LEU A 182 -0.50 -0.42 2.09
CA LEU A 182 -0.54 1.01 1.77
C LEU A 182 -1.37 1.36 0.53
N MET A 183 -2.53 0.73 0.39
CA MET A 183 -3.43 0.90 -0.75
C MET A 183 -4.67 1.74 -0.43
N THR A 184 -4.96 2.04 0.84
CA THR A 184 -6.16 2.79 1.23
C THR A 184 -6.26 4.18 0.61
N SER A 185 -5.14 4.87 0.36
CA SER A 185 -5.12 6.15 -0.35
C SER A 185 -5.08 6.03 -1.88
N SER A 186 -4.98 4.81 -2.39
CA SER A 186 -4.85 4.50 -3.82
C SER A 186 -6.18 4.11 -4.46
N ILE A 187 -7.24 3.96 -3.67
CA ILE A 187 -8.58 3.55 -4.07
C ILE A 187 -9.53 4.74 -3.96
N ASP A 188 -10.31 5.00 -5.02
CA ASP A 188 -11.41 5.94 -5.04
C ASP A 188 -12.57 5.38 -4.21
N ASP A 189 -13.05 6.17 -3.27
CA ASP A 189 -14.08 5.74 -2.33
C ASP A 189 -15.48 6.20 -2.70
N GLY A 190 -15.64 6.94 -3.80
CA GLY A 190 -16.93 7.48 -4.24
C GLY A 190 -17.58 8.45 -3.23
N THR A 191 -16.89 8.85 -2.16
CA THR A 191 -17.39 9.77 -1.15
C THR A 191 -16.94 11.18 -1.50
N LEU A 192 -17.89 12.06 -1.78
CA LEU A 192 -17.55 13.45 -2.04
C LEU A 192 -17.07 14.15 -0.78
N ALA A 193 -16.04 14.99 -0.97
CA ALA A 193 -15.61 15.98 -0.01
C ALA A 193 -16.78 16.84 0.46
N ASP A 194 -16.69 17.37 1.69
CA ASP A 194 -17.76 18.12 2.33
C ASP A 194 -18.29 19.31 1.50
N ASP A 195 -19.46 19.85 1.89
CA ASP A 195 -20.09 21.00 1.23
C ASP A 195 -19.14 22.22 1.12
N ALA A 196 -18.11 22.31 1.95
CA ALA A 196 -17.14 23.41 1.93
C ALA A 196 -16.08 23.23 0.82
N ALA A 197 -15.59 22.00 0.61
CA ALA A 197 -14.71 21.64 -0.50
C ALA A 197 -15.43 21.78 -1.85
N LEU A 198 -16.68 21.32 -1.95
CA LEU A 198 -17.54 21.49 -3.13
C LEU A 198 -17.80 22.99 -3.45
N ASN A 199 -17.99 23.84 -2.43
CA ASN A 199 -18.15 25.29 -2.62
C ASN A 199 -16.87 26.00 -3.07
N ARG A 200 -15.68 25.51 -2.68
CA ARG A 200 -14.39 26.00 -3.22
C ARG A 200 -14.23 25.57 -4.68
N PHE A 201 -14.62 24.34 -5.00
CA PHE A 201 -14.60 23.77 -6.34
C PHE A 201 -15.54 24.52 -7.30
N SER A 202 -16.76 24.86 -6.86
CA SER A 202 -17.73 25.61 -7.66
C SER A 202 -17.27 27.04 -7.99
N LYS A 203 -16.54 27.69 -7.07
CA LYS A 203 -15.93 29.01 -7.29
C LYS A 203 -14.83 29.03 -8.35
N LEU A 204 -14.13 27.91 -8.54
CA LEU A 204 -13.04 27.81 -9.51
C LEU A 204 -13.53 27.36 -10.90
N TRP A 205 -14.62 26.59 -10.99
CA TRP A 205 -15.01 25.90 -12.24
C TRP A 205 -16.51 26.00 -12.64
N GLY A 206 -17.32 26.79 -11.94
CA GLY A 206 -18.71 27.09 -12.33
C GLY A 206 -19.77 26.06 -11.89
N GLU A 207 -21.03 26.33 -12.23
CA GLU A 207 -22.23 25.69 -11.65
C GLU A 207 -22.45 24.20 -12.00
N ALA A 208 -21.65 23.61 -12.90
CA ALA A 208 -21.83 22.22 -13.34
C ALA A 208 -21.36 21.17 -12.32
N ALA A 209 -20.50 21.53 -11.36
CA ALA A 209 -19.92 20.59 -10.39
C ALA A 209 -20.89 20.13 -9.29
N VAL A 210 -21.95 20.90 -9.01
CA VAL A 210 -22.87 20.64 -7.89
C VAL A 210 -23.89 19.55 -8.22
N ILE A 211 -24.25 19.35 -9.49
CA ILE A 211 -25.33 18.43 -9.90
C ILE A 211 -24.90 16.95 -9.87
N VAL A 212 -23.60 16.67 -10.05
CA VAL A 212 -23.05 15.30 -9.97
C VAL A 212 -22.81 14.87 -8.52
N GLY A 213 -22.68 15.84 -7.59
CA GLY A 213 -22.28 15.62 -6.21
C GLY A 213 -23.31 14.93 -5.30
N HIS A 214 -24.58 14.85 -5.70
CA HIS A 214 -25.63 14.33 -4.82
C HIS A 214 -25.90 12.82 -4.99
N ALA A 215 -25.10 12.09 -5.78
CA ALA A 215 -25.40 10.72 -6.19
C ALA A 215 -24.54 9.61 -5.53
N PHE A 216 -23.49 9.93 -4.78
CA PHE A 216 -22.57 8.91 -4.25
C PHE A 216 -22.14 9.26 -2.82
N GLN A 217 -22.79 8.61 -1.86
CA GLN A 217 -22.50 8.69 -0.43
C GLN A 217 -22.54 7.29 0.13
N ASP A 218 -21.56 6.46 -0.18
CA ASP A 218 -21.28 5.23 0.56
C ASP A 218 -19.85 4.78 0.22
N ASN A 219 -19.12 4.21 1.20
CA ASN A 219 -17.77 3.62 1.07
C ASN A 219 -17.78 2.34 0.20
N THR A 220 -18.50 2.35 -0.91
CA THR A 220 -18.89 1.17 -1.68
C THR A 220 -17.67 0.48 -2.27
N THR A 221 -16.71 1.20 -2.86
CA THR A 221 -15.53 0.58 -3.51
C THR A 221 -14.65 -0.23 -2.58
N LEU A 222 -14.36 0.27 -1.36
CA LEU A 222 -13.52 -0.48 -0.41
C LEU A 222 -14.28 -1.63 0.24
N LYS A 223 -15.59 -1.43 0.50
CA LYS A 223 -16.47 -2.52 0.94
C LYS A 223 -16.60 -3.57 -0.14
N ASP A 224 -16.66 -3.19 -1.41
CA ASP A 224 -16.74 -4.08 -2.56
C ASP A 224 -15.41 -4.83 -2.74
N LEU A 225 -14.27 -4.16 -2.64
CA LEU A 225 -12.95 -4.81 -2.65
C LEU A 225 -12.81 -5.85 -1.51
N MET A 226 -13.27 -5.50 -0.31
CA MET A 226 -13.27 -6.43 0.82
C MET A 226 -14.36 -7.51 0.69
N ALA A 227 -15.53 -7.19 0.12
CA ALA A 227 -16.66 -8.09 -0.11
C ALA A 227 -16.40 -9.07 -1.25
N ASP A 228 -15.57 -8.67 -2.21
CA ASP A 228 -14.97 -9.50 -3.25
C ASP A 228 -13.93 -10.47 -2.67
N ALA A 229 -13.86 -10.62 -1.34
CA ALA A 229 -13.52 -11.87 -0.66
C ALA A 229 -14.26 -13.10 -1.22
N GLY A 230 -15.23 -12.97 -2.13
CA GLY A 230 -15.62 -14.01 -3.09
C GLY A 230 -14.43 -14.73 -3.75
N HIS A 231 -13.32 -14.01 -3.96
CA HIS A 231 -12.05 -14.53 -4.47
C HIS A 231 -11.14 -15.13 -3.38
N LEU A 232 -11.58 -15.25 -2.13
CA LEU A 232 -10.91 -16.06 -1.11
C LEU A 232 -11.57 -17.42 -0.95
N ASN A 233 -10.78 -18.46 -0.79
CA ASN A 233 -11.25 -19.77 -0.36
C ASN A 233 -11.79 -19.70 1.08
N PRO A 234 -12.79 -20.51 1.46
CA PRO A 234 -13.14 -20.72 2.85
C PRO A 234 -11.91 -21.05 3.70
N GLY A 235 -11.71 -20.34 4.82
CA GLY A 235 -10.52 -20.45 5.66
C GLY A 235 -9.30 -19.67 5.18
N GLY A 236 -9.36 -19.00 4.02
CA GLY A 236 -8.30 -18.11 3.55
C GLY A 236 -8.23 -16.80 4.33
N TYR A 237 -7.12 -16.08 4.21
CA TYR A 237 -6.87 -14.85 4.97
C TYR A 237 -6.82 -13.62 4.07
N LEU A 238 -7.32 -12.50 4.58
CA LEU A 238 -7.03 -11.16 4.07
C LEU A 238 -6.16 -10.47 5.11
N GLU A 239 -5.01 -9.95 4.69
CA GLU A 239 -4.15 -9.09 5.51
C GLU A 239 -3.95 -7.73 4.86
N ILE A 240 -4.12 -6.67 5.66
CA ILE A 240 -4.00 -5.27 5.28
C ILE A 240 -2.98 -4.61 6.19
N GLN A 241 -1.97 -3.99 5.60
CA GLN A 241 -0.92 -3.28 6.30
C GLN A 241 -0.95 -1.80 5.93
N GLU A 242 -1.21 -0.95 6.91
CA GLU A 242 -1.55 0.46 6.65
C GLU A 242 -0.83 1.44 7.56
N ILE A 243 -0.76 2.70 7.14
CA ILE A 243 -0.18 3.80 7.92
C ILE A 243 -1.14 4.97 8.03
N ASP A 244 -1.30 5.51 9.23
CA ASP A 244 -1.97 6.79 9.40
C ASP A 244 -1.14 7.87 8.68
N ALA A 245 -1.73 8.59 7.73
CA ALA A 245 -1.06 9.70 7.05
C ALA A 245 -0.65 10.81 8.04
N GLU A 246 -1.44 11.01 9.10
CA GLU A 246 -1.20 12.03 10.12
C GLU A 246 -0.29 11.49 11.26
N PRO A 247 0.92 12.06 11.45
CA PRO A 247 1.80 11.72 12.55
C PRO A 247 1.24 12.29 13.85
N ARG A 248 1.58 11.61 14.95
CA ARG A 248 1.19 11.97 16.30
C ARG A 248 2.42 12.24 17.15
N SER A 249 2.20 12.86 18.31
CA SER A 249 3.21 13.04 19.35
C SER A 249 2.56 12.81 20.71
N ASP A 250 3.27 12.17 21.63
CA ASP A 250 2.76 11.89 22.99
C ASP A 250 3.08 13.02 24.00
N ASP A 251 3.87 14.03 23.60
CA ASP A 251 4.38 15.06 24.51
C ASP A 251 4.31 16.50 23.94
N ASP A 252 3.38 16.71 23.00
CA ASP A 252 3.08 17.99 22.36
C ASP A 252 4.26 18.64 21.63
N THR A 253 5.33 17.90 21.34
CA THR A 253 6.51 18.45 20.64
C THR A 253 6.25 18.68 19.15
N LEU A 254 5.35 17.90 18.54
CA LEU A 254 4.81 18.17 17.21
C LEU A 254 3.75 19.27 17.28
N LYS A 255 4.05 20.44 16.73
CA LYS A 255 3.14 21.59 16.72
C LYS A 255 2.30 21.64 15.45
N ASP A 256 1.05 22.07 15.58
CA ASP A 256 0.12 22.22 14.45
C ASP A 256 0.61 23.23 13.40
N ASP A 257 1.38 24.23 13.82
CA ASP A 257 1.96 25.25 12.94
C ASP A 257 3.29 24.82 12.28
N SER A 258 3.76 23.60 12.55
CA SER A 258 4.94 23.03 11.87
C SER A 258 4.69 22.85 10.37
N SER A 259 5.76 22.89 9.57
CA SER A 259 5.70 22.68 8.13
C SER A 259 5.33 21.25 7.77
N LEU A 260 5.68 20.26 8.62
CA LEU A 260 5.18 18.89 8.51
C LEU A 260 3.65 18.84 8.60
N MET A 261 3.05 19.41 9.65
CA MET A 261 1.59 19.43 9.82
C MET A 261 0.90 20.28 8.75
N LYS A 262 1.52 21.38 8.30
CA LYS A 262 1.04 22.17 7.16
C LYS A 262 0.98 21.34 5.88
N SER A 263 2.02 20.54 5.61
CA SER A 263 2.07 19.70 4.41
C SER A 263 0.96 18.65 4.40
N LEU A 264 0.62 18.08 5.57
CA LEU A 264 -0.46 17.10 5.70
C LEU A 264 -1.85 17.70 5.53
N ARG A 265 -2.08 18.92 6.03
CA ARG A 265 -3.34 19.63 5.78
C ARG A 265 -3.55 19.88 4.29
N LEU A 266 -2.50 20.27 3.58
CA LEU A 266 -2.55 20.48 2.12
C LEU A 266 -2.73 19.16 1.37
N LEU A 267 -2.09 18.07 1.82
CA LEU A 267 -2.33 16.74 1.27
C LEU A 267 -3.76 16.28 1.47
N LYS A 268 -4.36 16.54 2.64
CA LYS A 268 -5.77 16.24 2.90
C LYS A 268 -6.70 17.03 1.98
N GLU A 269 -6.46 18.34 1.81
CA GLU A 269 -7.23 19.19 0.89
C GLU A 269 -7.09 18.71 -0.57
N ALA A 270 -5.89 18.29 -0.98
CA ALA A 270 -5.67 17.72 -2.30
C ALA A 270 -6.35 16.34 -2.46
N ALA A 271 -6.30 15.48 -1.44
CA ALA A 271 -6.95 14.18 -1.42
C ALA A 271 -8.48 14.31 -1.57
N GLU A 272 -9.08 15.30 -0.89
CA GLU A 272 -10.49 15.66 -1.07
C GLU A 272 -10.79 16.10 -2.51
N PHE A 273 -9.91 16.90 -3.14
CA PHE A 273 -10.06 17.29 -4.55
C PHE A 273 -10.04 16.07 -5.50
N PHE A 274 -9.21 15.07 -5.22
CA PHE A 274 -9.11 13.83 -6.00
C PHE A 274 -10.15 12.77 -5.63
N GLN A 275 -11.07 13.05 -4.69
CA GLN A 275 -12.07 12.07 -4.22
C GLN A 275 -11.43 10.82 -3.62
N ARG A 276 -10.29 11.00 -2.94
CA ARG A 276 -9.52 9.93 -2.28
C ARG A 276 -9.12 10.34 -0.86
N PRO A 277 -10.05 10.76 0.01
CA PRO A 277 -9.72 11.22 1.35
C PRO A 277 -9.05 10.14 2.20
N PHE A 278 -8.14 10.56 3.08
CA PHE A 278 -7.50 9.65 4.03
C PHE A 278 -8.54 8.98 4.93
N LYS A 279 -8.41 7.66 5.08
CA LYS A 279 -9.34 6.81 5.80
C LYS A 279 -8.96 6.63 7.27
N ASP A 280 -9.96 6.41 8.12
CA ASP A 280 -9.72 5.88 9.45
C ASP A 280 -9.38 4.40 9.34
N ILE A 281 -8.10 4.08 9.43
CA ILE A 281 -7.58 2.72 9.27
C ILE A 281 -8.18 1.75 10.29
N LYS A 282 -8.59 2.21 11.47
CA LYS A 282 -9.23 1.36 12.47
C LYS A 282 -10.55 0.78 11.99
N SER A 283 -11.30 1.58 11.22
CA SER A 283 -12.61 1.19 10.70
C SER A 283 -12.54 0.02 9.71
N LEU A 284 -11.36 -0.28 9.16
CA LEU A 284 -11.17 -1.42 8.25
C LEU A 284 -11.45 -2.76 8.94
N ALA A 285 -11.16 -2.88 10.23
CA ALA A 285 -11.49 -4.07 11.01
C ALA A 285 -13.01 -4.24 11.17
N ASP A 286 -13.74 -3.13 11.36
CA ASP A 286 -15.20 -3.14 11.41
C ASP A 286 -15.79 -3.51 10.05
N ILE A 287 -15.24 -2.98 8.96
CA ILE A 287 -15.64 -3.33 7.59
C ILE A 287 -15.38 -4.82 7.30
N MET A 288 -14.22 -5.35 7.67
CA MET A 288 -13.93 -6.79 7.57
C MET A 288 -15.00 -7.63 8.29
N ALA A 289 -15.43 -7.20 9.49
CA ALA A 289 -16.46 -7.89 10.25
C ALA A 289 -17.83 -7.81 9.58
N GLU A 290 -18.21 -6.63 9.06
CA GLU A 290 -19.47 -6.42 8.33
C GLU A 290 -19.56 -7.30 7.09
N VAL A 291 -18.45 -7.46 6.37
CA VAL A 291 -18.33 -8.31 5.17
C VAL A 291 -18.34 -9.82 5.52
N GLY A 292 -18.11 -10.16 6.79
CA GLY A 292 -18.27 -11.52 7.30
C GLY A 292 -16.96 -12.28 7.51
N PHE A 293 -15.81 -11.60 7.57
CA PHE A 293 -14.58 -12.21 8.09
C PHE A 293 -14.74 -12.57 9.57
N GLU A 294 -14.09 -13.65 9.99
CA GLU A 294 -13.97 -14.11 11.37
C GLU A 294 -12.51 -14.04 11.84
N ASP A 295 -12.27 -14.22 13.14
CA ASP A 295 -10.93 -14.17 13.74
C ASP A 295 -10.15 -12.90 13.34
N ILE A 296 -10.80 -11.74 13.48
CA ILE A 296 -10.21 -10.46 13.08
C ILE A 296 -9.25 -9.96 14.16
N HIS A 297 -8.01 -9.69 13.76
CA HIS A 297 -6.98 -9.13 14.61
C HIS A 297 -6.53 -7.77 14.07
N LEU A 298 -6.37 -6.82 15.00
CA LEU A 298 -5.91 -5.46 14.73
C LEU A 298 -4.73 -5.16 15.63
N GLU A 299 -3.55 -5.02 15.04
CA GLU A 299 -2.31 -4.68 15.74
C GLU A 299 -1.83 -3.28 15.36
N ARG A 300 -1.20 -2.60 16.31
CA ARG A 300 -0.75 -1.22 16.16
C ARG A 300 0.71 -1.04 16.57
N TYR A 301 1.46 -0.34 15.73
CA TYR A 301 2.88 -0.05 15.87
C TYR A 301 3.14 1.46 15.75
N LYS A 302 4.33 1.89 16.19
CA LYS A 302 4.79 3.28 16.06
C LYS A 302 6.05 3.32 15.22
N TRP A 303 6.04 4.15 14.18
CA TRP A 303 7.21 4.50 13.38
C TRP A 303 7.67 5.91 13.74
N PRO A 304 8.69 6.05 14.59
CA PRO A 304 9.24 7.36 14.95
C PRO A 304 9.69 8.10 13.70
N SER A 305 9.39 9.40 13.57
CA SER A 305 9.78 10.19 12.40
C SER A 305 11.30 10.27 12.20
N ASN A 306 12.07 10.15 13.28
CA ASN A 306 13.53 10.16 13.28
C ASN A 306 14.11 9.41 14.50
N SER A 307 15.42 9.54 14.70
CA SER A 307 16.20 8.86 15.75
C SER A 307 16.05 9.42 17.19
N TRP A 308 14.98 10.17 17.47
CA TRP A 308 14.68 10.69 18.81
C TRP A 308 14.45 9.64 19.92
N PRO A 309 13.93 8.42 19.65
CA PRO A 309 13.69 7.45 20.72
C PRO A 309 14.99 7.04 21.42
N LYS A 310 14.88 6.70 22.72
CA LYS A 310 16.02 6.14 23.48
C LYS A 310 16.21 4.66 23.23
N ASP A 311 15.13 3.93 23.02
CA ASP A 311 15.17 2.51 22.70
C ASP A 311 15.94 2.28 21.39
N ARG A 312 16.80 1.25 21.36
CA ARG A 312 17.71 1.01 20.24
C ARG A 312 16.96 0.61 18.98
N ASN A 313 15.91 -0.20 19.11
CA ASN A 313 15.15 -0.70 17.95
C ASN A 313 14.32 0.42 17.36
N TYR A 314 13.60 1.19 18.19
CA TYR A 314 12.85 2.36 17.72
C TYR A 314 13.75 3.48 17.20
N LYS A 315 14.94 3.66 17.77
CA LYS A 315 15.93 4.61 17.24
C LYS A 315 16.37 4.20 15.83
N ASN A 316 16.68 2.93 15.61
CA ASN A 316 17.05 2.40 14.31
C ASN A 316 15.90 2.55 13.32
N LEU A 317 14.68 2.10 13.68
CA LEU A 317 13.49 2.25 12.86
C LEU A 317 13.21 3.72 12.51
N GLY A 318 13.43 4.65 13.45
CA GLY A 318 13.30 6.07 13.19
C GLY A 318 14.35 6.62 12.22
N MET A 319 15.57 6.08 12.20
CA MET A 319 16.56 6.44 11.17
C MET A 319 16.08 6.02 9.77
N TRP A 320 15.53 4.81 9.65
CA TRP A 320 14.96 4.32 8.39
C TRP A 320 13.71 5.12 7.98
N THR A 321 12.87 5.49 8.94
CA THR A 321 11.70 6.35 8.69
C THR A 321 12.12 7.71 8.14
N TYR A 322 13.16 8.32 8.73
CA TYR A 322 13.71 9.58 8.23
C TYR A 322 14.26 9.42 6.80
N GLU A 323 15.01 8.37 6.51
CA GLU A 323 15.53 8.13 5.16
C GLU A 323 14.40 7.94 4.14
N ASN A 324 13.36 7.18 4.52
CA ASN A 324 12.19 6.94 3.69
C ASN A 324 11.44 8.24 3.34
N LEU A 325 11.15 9.05 4.35
CA LEU A 325 10.24 10.19 4.22
C LEU A 325 10.98 11.47 3.85
N ALA A 326 12.09 11.80 4.50
CA ALA A 326 12.69 13.13 4.44
C ALA A 326 13.24 13.47 3.06
N MET A 327 13.82 12.50 2.35
CA MET A 327 14.36 12.71 1.00
C MET A 327 13.30 12.66 -0.09
N ASN A 328 12.17 12.01 0.18
CA ASN A 328 11.09 11.79 -0.78
C ASN A 328 9.80 12.54 -0.44
N TRP A 329 9.84 13.45 0.56
CA TRP A 329 8.66 14.20 0.98
C TRP A 329 8.08 15.04 -0.15
N GLU A 330 8.92 15.45 -1.12
CA GLU A 330 8.47 16.16 -2.30
C GLU A 330 7.66 15.27 -3.24
N ALA A 331 7.92 13.96 -3.29
CA ALA A 331 7.18 13.02 -4.13
C ALA A 331 5.70 12.96 -3.72
N PHE A 332 5.45 12.92 -2.40
CA PHE A 332 4.09 12.98 -1.84
C PHE A 332 3.40 14.30 -2.15
N LEU A 333 4.12 15.42 -2.19
CA LEU A 333 3.52 16.75 -2.35
C LEU A 333 3.37 17.20 -3.80
N MET A 334 4.26 16.76 -4.70
CA MET A 334 4.40 17.35 -6.04
C MET A 334 3.11 17.25 -6.83
N ALA A 335 2.68 16.03 -7.18
CA ALA A 335 1.48 15.88 -7.98
C ALA A 335 0.21 16.37 -7.26
N PRO A 336 -0.02 16.07 -5.96
CA PRO A 336 -1.22 16.54 -5.30
C PRO A 336 -1.33 18.07 -5.27
N LEU A 337 -0.26 18.78 -4.90
CA LEU A 337 -0.35 20.23 -4.73
C LEU A 337 -0.30 20.99 -6.06
N THR A 338 0.46 20.52 -7.06
CA THR A 338 0.52 21.19 -8.37
C THR A 338 -0.75 20.95 -9.18
N ARG A 339 -1.35 19.76 -9.10
CA ARG A 339 -2.53 19.40 -9.90
C ARG A 339 -3.84 19.85 -9.24
N ALA A 340 -3.99 19.75 -7.91
CA ALA A 340 -5.23 20.13 -7.22
C ALA A 340 -5.22 21.59 -6.73
N LEU A 341 -4.12 22.02 -6.10
CA LEU A 341 -4.08 23.30 -5.38
C LEU A 341 -3.40 24.42 -6.18
N SER A 342 -3.02 24.15 -7.43
CA SER A 342 -2.34 25.11 -8.33
C SER A 342 -1.02 25.67 -7.78
N TRP A 343 -0.34 24.92 -6.91
CA TRP A 343 0.99 25.29 -6.43
C TRP A 343 2.00 25.19 -7.57
N THR A 344 2.99 26.07 -7.55
CA THR A 344 4.17 25.94 -8.41
C THR A 344 5.11 24.87 -7.88
N LYS A 345 5.95 24.30 -8.76
CA LYS A 345 7.00 23.36 -8.36
C LYS A 345 7.91 23.97 -7.29
N GLU A 346 8.26 25.24 -7.41
CA GLU A 346 9.14 25.95 -6.49
C GLU A 346 8.52 26.06 -5.09
N GLU A 347 7.23 26.39 -5.00
CA GLU A 347 6.50 26.43 -3.72
C GLU A 347 6.45 25.06 -3.03
N VAL A 348 6.19 23.99 -3.81
CA VAL A 348 6.21 22.62 -3.28
C VAL A 348 7.59 22.26 -2.75
N MET A 349 8.65 22.57 -3.49
CA MET A 349 10.02 22.27 -3.06
C MET A 349 10.41 23.01 -1.78
N VAL A 350 9.95 24.26 -1.60
CA VAL A 350 10.16 25.01 -0.34
C VAL A 350 9.44 24.33 0.82
N LEU A 351 8.16 23.98 0.65
CA LEU A 351 7.40 23.27 1.69
C LEU A 351 8.03 21.91 2.04
N ALA A 352 8.43 21.13 1.03
CA ALA A 352 9.11 19.85 1.24
C ALA A 352 10.42 20.01 2.02
N MET A 353 11.20 21.05 1.72
CA MET A 353 12.44 21.35 2.44
C MET A 353 12.18 21.71 3.90
N GLU A 354 11.14 22.49 4.18
CA GLU A 354 10.77 22.86 5.55
C GLU A 354 10.23 21.64 6.33
N ALA A 355 9.32 20.86 5.74
CA ALA A 355 8.81 19.63 6.36
C ALA A 355 9.95 18.62 6.62
N ARG A 356 10.95 18.55 5.74
CA ARG A 356 12.18 17.76 5.95
C ARG A 356 12.97 18.21 7.19
N ARG A 357 12.99 19.51 7.49
CA ARG A 357 13.65 20.03 8.71
C ARG A 357 12.91 19.55 9.94
N ASP A 358 11.58 19.64 9.94
CA ASP A 358 10.75 19.15 11.05
C ASP A 358 10.92 17.64 11.24
N LEU A 359 10.87 16.85 10.15
CA LEU A 359 11.11 15.41 10.19
C LEU A 359 12.50 15.07 10.78
N GLY A 360 13.51 15.92 10.56
CA GLY A 360 14.88 15.71 11.05
C GLY A 360 15.15 16.27 12.45
N ASP A 361 14.25 17.06 13.01
CA ASP A 361 14.41 17.67 14.32
C ASP A 361 14.14 16.64 15.42
N LYS A 362 15.18 16.26 16.16
CA LYS A 362 15.08 15.27 17.24
C LYS A 362 14.40 15.80 18.49
N SER A 363 14.09 17.11 18.55
CA SER A 363 13.24 17.69 19.59
C SER A 363 11.75 17.53 19.28
N ILE A 364 11.39 17.17 18.04
CA ILE A 364 10.04 16.82 17.63
C ILE A 364 9.88 15.30 17.73
N HIS A 365 9.20 14.84 18.78
CA HIS A 365 8.92 13.42 19.03
C HIS A 365 7.67 12.95 18.27
N ALA A 366 7.68 13.14 16.96
CA ALA A 366 6.62 12.68 16.08
C ALA A 366 6.77 11.19 15.75
N TYR A 367 5.66 10.52 15.51
CA TYR A 367 5.61 9.16 15.01
C TYR A 367 4.39 8.93 14.13
N PHE A 368 4.50 8.04 13.15
CA PHE A 368 3.37 7.54 12.36
C PHE A 368 2.83 6.26 12.99
N THR A 369 1.52 6.09 12.95
CA THR A 369 0.87 4.88 13.47
C THR A 369 0.77 3.88 12.32
N VAL A 370 1.30 2.68 12.53
CA VAL A 370 1.23 1.59 11.55
C VAL A 370 0.29 0.52 12.07
N TRP A 371 -0.49 -0.05 11.16
CA TRP A 371 -1.54 -1.02 11.42
C TRP A 371 -1.25 -2.31 10.66
N ALA A 372 -1.45 -3.44 11.32
CA ALA A 372 -1.57 -4.74 10.68
C ALA A 372 -2.94 -5.30 11.05
N ILE A 373 -3.75 -5.56 10.04
CA ILE A 373 -5.12 -6.03 10.19
C ILE A 373 -5.23 -7.31 9.41
N HIS A 374 -5.71 -8.39 10.03
CA HIS A 374 -6.03 -9.58 9.28
C HIS A 374 -7.30 -10.24 9.77
N GLY A 375 -8.00 -10.86 8.85
CA GLY A 375 -9.22 -11.63 9.11
C GLY A 375 -9.23 -12.89 8.28
N ARG A 376 -9.98 -13.89 8.73
CA ARG A 376 -10.14 -15.17 8.06
C ARG A 376 -11.52 -15.28 7.44
N LYS A 377 -11.62 -15.75 6.20
CA LYS A 377 -12.90 -16.09 5.60
C LYS A 377 -13.50 -17.32 6.30
N PRO A 378 -14.79 -17.35 6.65
CA PRO A 378 -15.39 -18.48 7.34
C PRO A 378 -15.22 -19.82 6.62
N LEU A 379 -14.99 -20.90 7.37
CA LEU A 379 -14.82 -22.26 6.81
C LEU A 379 -16.10 -22.84 6.20
N LYS A 380 -17.27 -22.37 6.66
CA LYS A 380 -18.57 -22.75 6.13
C LYS A 380 -19.18 -21.52 5.50
N ALA A 381 -19.57 -21.59 4.23
CA ALA A 381 -20.55 -20.66 3.71
C ALA A 381 -21.76 -20.76 4.63
N LYS A 382 -22.17 -19.65 5.28
CA LYS A 382 -23.44 -19.63 5.99
C LYS A 382 -24.49 -20.00 4.94
N LEU A 383 -25.08 -21.18 5.06
CA LEU A 383 -26.27 -21.54 4.30
C LEU A 383 -27.30 -20.47 4.67
N THR A 384 -27.59 -19.57 3.74
CA THR A 384 -28.71 -18.65 3.85
C THR A 384 -29.98 -19.50 3.89
N GLU A 385 -30.50 -19.73 5.10
CA GLU A 385 -31.85 -20.26 5.33
C GLU A 385 -32.89 -19.18 4.99
N GLU A 386 -33.08 -18.88 3.71
CA GLU A 386 -34.25 -18.21 3.15
C GLU A 386 -34.45 -18.81 1.74
N ALA A 387 -35.48 -19.55 1.36
CA ALA A 387 -36.81 -19.74 1.91
C ALA A 387 -37.28 -21.19 1.67
N THR A 388 -37.69 -21.88 2.72
CA THR A 388 -38.63 -23.02 2.59
C THR A 388 -39.54 -23.05 3.82
N THR A 389 -40.33 -22.00 3.94
CA THR A 389 -41.56 -21.96 4.72
C THR A 389 -42.54 -21.19 3.85
N GLY A 390 -43.65 -21.71 3.36
CA GLY A 390 -44.37 -22.97 3.51
C GLY A 390 -45.70 -22.77 2.79
#